data_AF-A0A0M8MQZ7-F1
#
_entry.id   AF-A0A0M8MQZ7-F1
#
_cell.length_a   1.000
_cell.length_b   1.000
_cell.length_c   1.000
_cell.angle_alpha   90.00
_cell.angle_beta   90.00
_cell.angle_gamma   90.00
#
_symmetry.space_group_name_H-M   'P 1'
#
loop_
_entity.id
_entity.type
_entity.pdbx_description
1 polymer ?
#
loop_
_entity_poly.entity_id
_entity_poly.type
_entity_poly.pdbx_seq_one_letter_code
_entity_poly.pdbx_strand_id
1 'polypeptide(L)'
;MGQLLSHVLPPPVYGFISRYTQNPLNLFLFSICGPLLIFLFFIPHSSSDLVMPKVSDARKMHPGSQYSTLPESHPKSIEFVEYTPRTLALFDGSGTNEANPDNKILLAIDSQVFDVSSGRHFYGPSGPYGNFAGRDASRGMAKQSFDLEMITPLDQPLDTLEDLTMEERYEKHE
;
A
#
# COMPACT_ATOMS: atom_id res chain seq x y z
N MET A 1 -45.08 30.66 3.30
CA MET A 1 -44.00 31.03 2.36
C MET A 1 -44.48 31.59 1.01
N GLY A 2 -45.76 31.49 0.62
CA GLY A 2 -46.23 32.02 -0.67
C GLY A 2 -46.26 33.56 -0.78
N GLN A 3 -46.58 34.27 0.31
CA GLN A 3 -46.83 35.72 0.26
C GLN A 3 -45.59 36.61 0.03
N LEU A 4 -44.37 36.09 0.23
CA LEU A 4 -43.14 36.86 -0.01
C LEU A 4 -42.70 36.84 -1.48
N LEU A 5 -42.98 35.74 -2.20
CA LEU A 5 -42.55 35.56 -3.58
C LEU A 5 -43.43 36.33 -4.60
N SER A 6 -44.67 36.65 -4.23
CA SER A 6 -45.59 37.42 -5.09
C SER A 6 -45.23 38.91 -5.21
N HIS A 7 -44.38 39.43 -4.32
CA HIS A 7 -44.01 40.86 -4.31
C HIS A 7 -42.73 41.15 -5.12
N VAL A 8 -42.01 40.11 -5.55
CA VAL A 8 -40.69 40.24 -6.20
C VAL A 8 -40.72 39.77 -7.65
N LEU A 9 -41.64 38.88 -8.04
CA LEU A 9 -41.68 38.27 -9.37
C LEU A 9 -43.01 38.55 -10.10
N PRO A 10 -42.97 38.72 -11.44
CA PRO A 10 -44.17 39.03 -12.23
C PRO A 10 -45.22 37.91 -12.16
N PRO A 11 -46.52 38.23 -12.29
CA PRO A 11 -47.64 37.31 -12.05
C PRO A 11 -47.58 35.93 -12.73
N PRO A 12 -47.16 35.79 -14.01
CA PRO A 12 -47.11 34.47 -14.65
C PRO A 12 -46.02 33.56 -14.06
N VAL A 13 -44.95 34.15 -13.51
CA VAL A 13 -43.80 33.41 -12.97
C VAL A 13 -44.09 32.91 -11.55
N TYR A 14 -44.77 33.72 -10.74
CA TYR A 14 -45.15 33.33 -9.37
C TYR A 14 -46.12 32.12 -9.35
N GLY A 15 -47.09 32.07 -10.28
CA GLY A 15 -48.02 30.94 -10.40
C GLY A 15 -47.33 29.61 -10.76
N PHE A 16 -46.28 29.67 -11.59
CA PHE A 16 -45.50 28.49 -11.97
C PHE A 16 -44.63 27.97 -10.80
N ILE A 17 -43.91 28.86 -10.13
CA ILE A 17 -43.01 28.52 -9.02
C ILE A 17 -43.80 28.01 -7.80
N SER A 18 -44.93 28.63 -7.47
CA SER A 18 -45.77 28.21 -6.34
C SER A 18 -46.33 26.81 -6.51
N ARG A 19 -46.75 26.41 -7.72
CA ARG A 19 -47.20 25.03 -7.99
C ARG A 19 -46.08 24.00 -7.88
N TYR A 20 -44.87 24.36 -8.27
CA TYR A 20 -43.73 23.45 -8.24
C TYR A 20 -43.17 23.26 -6.82
N THR A 21 -43.23 24.31 -5.98
CA THR A 21 -42.80 24.29 -4.57
C THR A 21 -43.83 23.72 -3.60
N GLN A 22 -45.10 23.55 -4.00
CA GLN A 22 -46.14 22.89 -3.20
C GLN A 22 -46.02 21.37 -3.20
N ASN A 23 -45.28 20.77 -4.15
CA ASN A 23 -45.05 19.33 -4.18
C ASN A 23 -43.89 18.96 -3.23
N PRO A 24 -44.13 18.11 -2.21
CA PRO A 24 -43.10 17.75 -1.24
C PRO A 24 -41.92 17.01 -1.88
N LEU A 25 -42.17 16.27 -2.96
CA LEU A 25 -41.15 15.55 -3.72
C LEU A 25 -40.19 16.50 -4.46
N ASN A 26 -40.69 17.63 -4.97
CA ASN A 26 -39.85 18.63 -5.63
C ASN A 26 -39.01 19.41 -4.62
N LEU A 27 -39.55 19.69 -3.43
CA LEU A 27 -38.78 20.29 -2.33
C LEU A 27 -37.62 19.37 -1.89
N PHE A 28 -37.88 18.07 -1.79
CA PHE A 28 -36.84 17.08 -1.50
C PHE A 28 -35.77 17.05 -2.60
N LEU A 29 -36.18 17.07 -3.86
CA LEU A 29 -35.25 17.09 -5.00
C LEU A 29 -34.37 18.34 -5.02
N PHE A 30 -34.92 19.53 -4.75
CA PHE A 30 -34.11 20.76 -4.66
C PHE A 30 -33.13 20.75 -3.49
N SER A 31 -33.47 20.11 -2.37
CA SER A 31 -32.58 19.96 -1.22
C SER A 31 -31.35 19.11 -1.55
N ILE A 32 -31.49 18.11 -2.43
CA ILE A 32 -30.39 17.25 -2.87
C ILE A 32 -29.62 17.87 -4.06
N CYS A 33 -30.34 18.41 -5.05
CA CYS A 33 -29.73 18.97 -6.25
C CYS A 33 -29.07 20.33 -6.02
N GLY A 34 -29.57 21.14 -5.08
CA GLY A 34 -28.99 22.44 -4.73
C GLY A 34 -27.50 22.35 -4.33
N PRO A 35 -27.13 21.57 -3.31
CA PRO A 35 -25.74 21.42 -2.91
C PRO A 35 -24.88 20.73 -3.99
N LEU A 36 -25.44 19.81 -4.78
CA LEU A 36 -24.72 19.20 -5.91
C LEU A 36 -24.36 20.21 -7.00
N LEU A 37 -25.28 21.13 -7.33
CA LEU A 37 -25.00 22.21 -8.28
C LEU A 37 -23.99 23.20 -7.71
N ILE A 38 -24.06 23.50 -6.41
CA ILE A 38 -23.04 24.33 -5.75
C ILE A 38 -21.67 23.65 -5.81
N PHE A 39 -21.58 22.35 -5.56
CA PHE A 39 -20.33 21.58 -5.66
C PHE A 39 -19.78 21.51 -7.10
N LEU A 40 -20.67 21.53 -8.11
CA LEU A 40 -20.30 21.53 -9.53
C LEU A 40 -19.79 22.90 -9.99
N PHE A 41 -20.43 24.00 -9.56
CA PHE A 41 -20.02 25.36 -9.96
C PHE A 41 -18.92 25.96 -9.08
N PHE A 42 -18.84 25.54 -7.82
CA PHE A 42 -17.79 25.90 -6.87
C PHE A 42 -16.98 24.65 -6.53
N ILE A 43 -16.38 24.04 -7.56
CA ILE A 43 -15.41 22.96 -7.38
C ILE A 43 -14.41 23.46 -6.33
N PRO A 44 -14.35 22.88 -5.11
CA PRO A 44 -13.27 23.22 -4.20
C PRO A 44 -12.01 22.84 -4.96
N HIS A 45 -11.22 23.85 -5.32
CA HIS A 45 -9.98 23.65 -6.04
C HIS A 45 -9.21 22.61 -5.25
N SER A 46 -8.88 21.47 -5.88
CA SER A 46 -8.01 20.50 -5.25
C SER A 46 -6.70 21.23 -4.99
N SER A 47 -6.46 21.64 -3.74
CA SER A 47 -5.17 22.13 -3.29
C SER A 47 -4.23 20.92 -3.21
N SER A 48 -3.95 20.30 -4.35
CA SER A 48 -2.77 19.48 -4.50
C SER A 48 -1.64 20.43 -4.88
N ASP A 49 -0.86 20.84 -3.87
CA ASP A 49 0.35 21.66 -4.05
C ASP A 49 1.50 20.85 -4.66
N LEU A 50 1.23 20.08 -5.71
CA LEU A 50 2.25 19.53 -6.62
C LEU A 50 2.51 20.48 -7.79
N VAL A 51 2.31 21.78 -7.59
CA VAL A 51 2.78 22.81 -8.52
C VAL A 51 4.25 23.05 -8.19
N MET A 52 5.13 22.45 -8.98
CA MET A 52 6.56 22.74 -8.89
C MET A 52 6.79 24.26 -9.08
N PRO A 53 7.50 24.92 -8.15
CA PRO A 53 7.78 26.34 -8.26
C PRO A 53 8.62 26.62 -9.51
N LYS A 54 8.40 27.78 -10.13
CA LYS A 54 9.28 28.22 -11.22
C LYS A 54 10.71 28.38 -10.69
N VAL A 55 11.70 28.14 -11.56
CA VAL A 55 13.13 28.19 -11.21
C VAL A 55 13.55 29.54 -10.57
N SER A 56 12.89 30.64 -10.94
CA SER A 56 13.12 31.96 -10.35
C SER A 56 12.70 32.06 -8.89
N ASP A 57 11.64 31.35 -8.51
CA ASP A 57 11.03 31.42 -7.19
C ASP A 57 11.77 30.49 -6.23
N ALA A 58 12.16 29.30 -6.71
CA ALA A 58 13.04 28.37 -5.99
C ALA A 58 14.39 29.01 -5.64
N ARG A 59 14.97 29.84 -6.54
CA ARG A 59 16.25 30.52 -6.28
C ARG A 59 16.16 31.60 -5.19
N LYS A 60 14.98 32.15 -4.95
CA LYS A 60 14.73 33.20 -3.94
C LYS A 60 14.34 32.61 -2.58
N MET A 61 14.01 31.33 -2.53
CA MET A 61 13.63 30.64 -1.30
C MET A 61 14.87 30.39 -0.42
N HIS A 62 14.77 30.82 0.84
CA HIS A 62 15.77 30.49 1.86
C HIS A 62 15.71 28.99 2.18
N PRO A 63 16.82 28.35 2.58
CA PRO A 63 16.88 26.91 2.89
C PRO A 63 15.95 26.41 4.03
N GLY A 64 15.15 27.29 4.64
CA GLY A 64 14.13 26.96 5.65
C GLY A 64 12.69 27.29 5.25
N SER A 65 12.43 27.76 4.02
CA SER A 65 11.05 27.94 3.54
C SER A 65 10.44 26.61 3.12
N GLN A 66 9.14 26.44 3.38
CA GLN A 66 8.30 25.23 3.38
C GLN A 66 8.42 24.25 2.18
N TYR A 67 9.22 24.55 1.16
CA TYR A 67 9.37 23.72 -0.05
C TYR A 67 10.63 22.83 -0.06
N SER A 68 11.48 22.90 0.98
CA SER A 68 12.64 22.00 1.14
C SER A 68 12.41 21.00 2.25
N THR A 69 11.27 20.29 2.26
CA THR A 69 11.17 19.06 3.03
C THR A 69 11.82 17.93 2.23
N LEU A 70 13.12 18.05 1.94
CA LEU A 70 13.89 16.84 1.72
C LEU A 70 13.81 16.07 3.05
N PRO A 71 13.37 14.80 3.05
CA PRO A 71 13.44 14.00 4.26
C PRO A 71 14.90 13.94 4.72
N GLU A 72 15.12 13.94 6.03
CA GLU A 72 16.46 13.92 6.64
C GLU A 72 17.32 12.76 6.12
N SER A 73 16.66 11.66 5.75
CA SER A 73 17.26 10.55 5.01
C SER A 73 16.35 10.14 3.84
N HIS A 74 16.97 9.80 2.72
CA HIS A 74 16.29 9.09 1.66
C HIS A 74 15.81 7.72 2.17
N PRO A 75 14.69 7.18 1.64
CA PRO A 75 14.32 5.80 1.90
C PRO A 75 15.47 4.88 1.49
N LYS A 76 15.69 3.80 2.26
CA LYS A 76 16.79 2.85 2.01
C LYS A 76 16.69 2.32 0.58
N SER A 77 17.75 2.45 -0.20
CA SER A 77 17.82 1.88 -1.55
C SER A 77 17.70 0.36 -1.48
N ILE A 78 17.02 -0.23 -2.46
CA ILE A 78 17.02 -1.68 -2.63
C ILE A 78 18.41 -2.06 -3.14
N GLU A 79 19.21 -2.69 -2.28
CA GLU A 79 20.52 -3.22 -2.63
C GLU A 79 20.33 -4.65 -3.15
N PHE A 80 20.85 -4.93 -4.36
CA PHE A 80 20.92 -6.29 -4.87
C PHE A 80 22.04 -7.03 -4.11
N VAL A 81 21.65 -7.89 -3.18
CA VAL A 81 22.56 -8.68 -2.36
C VAL A 81 22.39 -10.16 -2.69
N GLU A 82 23.49 -10.82 -2.95
CA GLU A 82 23.52 -12.27 -3.12
C GLU A 82 23.67 -12.95 -1.74
N TYR A 83 22.84 -13.96 -1.49
CA TYR A 83 22.85 -14.71 -0.24
C TYR A 83 23.20 -16.16 -0.50
N THR A 84 24.18 -16.65 0.24
CA THR A 84 24.40 -18.09 0.41
C THR A 84 23.46 -18.64 1.49
N PRO A 85 23.16 -19.96 1.52
CA PRO A 85 22.34 -20.55 2.57
C PRO A 85 22.83 -20.21 3.99
N ARG A 86 24.14 -20.19 4.21
CA ARG A 86 24.74 -19.84 5.50
C ARG A 86 24.57 -18.37 5.88
N THR A 87 24.69 -17.46 4.92
CA THR A 87 24.48 -16.03 5.19
C THR A 87 22.99 -15.72 5.37
N LEU A 88 22.10 -16.41 4.65
CA LEU A 88 20.66 -16.28 4.80
C LEU A 88 20.18 -16.76 6.18
N ALA A 89 20.80 -17.82 6.71
CA ALA A 89 20.53 -18.37 8.04
C ALA A 89 20.68 -17.37 9.19
N LEU A 90 21.43 -16.28 9.00
CA LEU A 90 21.61 -15.22 9.99
C LEU A 90 20.36 -14.32 10.13
N PHE A 91 19.39 -14.47 9.23
CA PHE A 91 18.18 -13.63 9.13
C PHE A 91 16.91 -14.43 9.46
N ASP A 92 16.93 -15.16 10.58
CA ASP A 92 15.80 -15.99 11.06
C ASP A 92 14.82 -15.25 11.99
N GLY A 93 15.12 -14.01 12.36
CA GLY A 93 14.30 -13.24 13.30
C GLY A 93 14.44 -13.62 14.77
N SER A 94 15.43 -14.44 15.13
CA SER A 94 15.70 -14.85 16.52
C SER A 94 16.37 -13.75 17.36
N GLY A 95 16.99 -12.76 16.72
CA GLY A 95 17.65 -11.65 17.40
C GLY A 95 18.43 -10.74 16.46
N THR A 96 19.03 -9.70 17.03
CA THR A 96 19.97 -8.84 16.32
C THR A 96 21.36 -9.46 16.33
N ASN A 97 22.04 -9.46 15.19
CA ASN A 97 23.44 -9.84 15.06
C ASN A 97 24.17 -8.82 14.17
N GLU A 98 25.49 -8.94 14.02
CA GLU A 98 26.29 -7.98 13.24
C GLU A 98 25.81 -7.86 11.77
N ALA A 99 25.32 -8.97 11.19
CA ALA A 99 24.79 -9.01 9.83
C ALA A 99 23.32 -8.56 9.74
N ASN A 100 22.57 -8.62 10.83
CA ASN A 100 21.14 -8.37 10.94
C ASN A 100 20.82 -7.44 12.13
N PRO A 101 21.25 -6.16 12.07
CA PRO A 101 21.03 -5.21 13.17
C PRO A 101 19.55 -4.85 13.35
N ASP A 102 18.76 -4.94 12.27
CA ASP A 102 17.33 -4.60 12.24
C ASP A 102 16.42 -5.79 12.62
N ASN A 103 17.01 -6.95 12.95
CA ASN A 103 16.29 -8.18 13.27
C ASN A 103 15.27 -8.59 12.19
N LYS A 104 15.70 -8.47 10.93
CA LYS A 104 14.93 -8.85 9.74
C LYS A 104 14.75 -10.34 9.65
N ILE A 105 13.69 -10.73 8.96
CA ILE A 105 13.36 -12.12 8.64
C ILE A 105 13.41 -12.24 7.13
N LEU A 106 14.38 -13.00 6.63
CA LEU A 106 14.52 -13.28 5.22
C LEU A 106 14.23 -14.76 4.96
N LEU A 107 13.68 -15.08 3.80
CA LEU A 107 13.57 -16.46 3.32
C LEU A 107 13.79 -16.49 1.81
N ALA A 108 14.20 -17.64 1.29
CA ALA A 108 14.38 -17.83 -0.15
C ALA A 108 13.26 -18.69 -0.74
N ILE A 109 12.78 -18.31 -1.92
CA ILE A 109 11.85 -19.08 -2.76
C ILE A 109 12.35 -18.96 -4.19
N ASP A 110 12.58 -20.09 -4.85
CA ASP A 110 13.04 -20.15 -6.24
C ASP A 110 14.31 -19.33 -6.51
N SER A 111 15.30 -19.44 -5.61
CA SER A 111 16.54 -18.65 -5.64
C SER A 111 16.35 -17.13 -5.50
N GLN A 112 15.16 -16.65 -5.12
CA GLN A 112 14.88 -15.25 -4.81
C GLN A 112 14.71 -15.07 -3.32
N VAL A 113 15.31 -14.02 -2.75
CA VAL A 113 15.24 -13.72 -1.32
C VAL A 113 14.20 -12.65 -1.05
N PHE A 114 13.29 -12.92 -0.13
CA PHE A 114 12.20 -12.03 0.25
C PHE A 114 12.35 -11.56 1.69
N ASP A 115 12.14 -10.26 1.92
CA ASP A 115 12.05 -9.68 3.26
C ASP A 115 10.61 -9.85 3.78
N VAL A 116 10.43 -10.80 4.70
CA VAL A 116 9.14 -11.13 5.33
C VAL A 116 9.03 -10.59 6.75
N SER A 117 9.84 -9.57 7.10
CA SER A 117 9.86 -8.98 8.44
C SER A 117 8.52 -8.39 8.87
N SER A 118 7.69 -7.93 7.93
CA SER A 118 6.32 -7.47 8.19
C SER A 118 5.41 -8.59 8.71
N GLY A 119 5.66 -9.84 8.30
CA GLY A 119 4.92 -11.04 8.68
C GLY A 119 5.51 -11.76 9.89
N ARG A 120 6.13 -11.04 10.83
CA ARG A 120 6.83 -11.64 12.00
C ARG A 120 5.97 -12.59 12.83
N HIS A 121 4.66 -12.40 12.89
CA HIS A 121 3.76 -13.32 13.59
C HIS A 121 3.70 -14.72 12.95
N PHE A 122 4.01 -14.82 11.65
CA PHE A 122 3.99 -16.06 10.89
C PHE A 122 5.38 -16.68 10.77
N TYR A 123 6.37 -15.87 10.39
CA TYR A 123 7.74 -16.31 10.09
C TYR A 123 8.71 -16.11 11.25
N GLY A 124 8.28 -15.50 12.35
CA GLY A 124 9.13 -15.36 13.53
C GLY A 124 9.41 -16.70 14.21
N PRO A 125 10.34 -16.73 15.18
CA PRO A 125 10.75 -17.96 15.88
C PRO A 125 9.59 -18.73 16.54
N SER A 126 8.52 -18.02 16.91
CA SER A 126 7.33 -18.59 17.54
C SER A 126 6.13 -18.73 16.58
N GLY A 127 6.32 -18.40 15.30
CA GLY A 127 5.27 -18.46 14.30
C GLY A 127 5.12 -19.86 13.70
N PRO A 128 3.95 -20.19 13.13
CA PRO A 128 3.70 -21.49 12.49
C PRO A 128 4.65 -21.78 11.32
N TYR A 129 5.21 -20.75 10.69
CA TYR A 129 6.13 -20.84 9.54
C TYR A 129 7.55 -20.41 9.89
N GLY A 130 7.89 -20.37 11.18
CA GLY A 130 9.23 -19.99 11.66
C GLY A 130 10.33 -20.89 11.14
N ASN A 131 10.01 -22.14 10.76
CA ASN A 131 10.97 -23.10 10.23
C ASN A 131 11.60 -22.64 8.90
N PHE A 132 10.91 -21.79 8.14
CA PHE A 132 11.40 -21.23 6.88
C PHE A 132 12.25 -19.97 7.05
N ALA A 133 12.29 -19.40 8.25
CA ALA A 133 13.06 -18.20 8.51
C ALA A 133 14.57 -18.46 8.33
N GLY A 134 15.23 -17.63 7.52
CA GLY A 134 16.64 -17.78 7.18
C GLY A 134 16.96 -19.05 6.38
N ARG A 135 15.99 -19.61 5.65
CA ARG A 135 16.15 -20.86 4.89
C ARG A 135 15.56 -20.73 3.48
N ASP A 136 15.90 -21.70 2.64
CA ASP A 136 15.21 -21.91 1.37
C ASP A 136 13.92 -22.70 1.63
N ALA A 137 12.79 -22.05 1.38
CA ALA A 137 11.45 -22.59 1.57
C ALA A 137 10.90 -23.24 0.28
N SER A 138 11.66 -23.22 -0.82
CA SER A 138 11.17 -23.65 -2.15
C SER A 138 10.53 -25.03 -2.16
N ARG A 139 11.16 -26.02 -1.52
CA ARG A 139 10.63 -27.39 -1.46
C ARG A 139 9.40 -27.48 -0.55
N GLY A 140 9.47 -26.90 0.64
CA GLY A 140 8.36 -26.90 1.59
C GLY A 140 7.10 -26.26 1.01
N MET A 141 7.25 -25.16 0.27
CA MET A 141 6.15 -24.52 -0.44
C MET A 141 5.62 -25.38 -1.59
N ALA A 142 6.50 -25.94 -2.43
CA ALA A 142 6.08 -26.77 -3.55
C ALA A 142 5.35 -28.06 -3.12
N LYS A 143 5.71 -28.63 -1.96
CA LYS A 143 5.07 -29.81 -1.39
C LYS A 143 3.96 -29.50 -0.39
N GLN A 144 3.68 -28.22 -0.15
CA GLN A 144 2.72 -27.75 0.86
C GLN A 144 2.97 -28.35 2.26
N SER A 145 4.24 -28.56 2.63
CA SER A 145 4.64 -29.16 3.89
C SER A 145 5.55 -28.23 4.70
N PHE A 146 5.34 -28.23 6.01
CA PHE A 146 6.10 -27.47 7.01
C PHE A 146 7.09 -28.36 7.78
N ASP A 147 7.23 -29.62 7.38
CA ASP A 147 8.08 -30.59 8.05
C ASP A 147 9.55 -30.19 7.95
N LEU A 148 10.30 -30.42 9.03
CA LEU A 148 11.72 -30.07 9.10
C LEU A 148 12.56 -30.84 8.06
N GLU A 149 12.09 -32.01 7.64
CA GLU A 149 12.72 -32.82 6.59
C GLU A 149 12.64 -32.18 5.20
N MET A 150 11.66 -31.29 4.99
CA MET A 150 11.47 -30.58 3.71
C MET A 150 12.29 -29.28 3.63
N ILE A 151 13.04 -28.95 4.68
CA ILE A 151 13.90 -27.76 4.73
C ILE A 151 15.28 -28.12 4.22
N THR A 152 15.80 -27.31 3.29
CA THR A 152 17.12 -27.53 2.73
C THR A 152 18.21 -27.39 3.80
N PRO A 153 19.05 -28.42 4.01
CA PRO A 153 20.13 -28.37 4.99
C PRO A 153 21.24 -27.39 4.57
N LEU A 154 21.82 -26.69 5.54
CA LEU A 154 22.81 -25.63 5.31
C LEU A 154 24.17 -26.12 4.79
N ASP A 155 24.52 -27.37 5.07
CA ASP A 155 25.83 -27.95 4.76
C ASP A 155 25.83 -28.82 3.49
N GLN A 156 24.68 -28.97 2.84
CA GLN A 156 24.55 -29.72 1.60
C GLN A 156 24.49 -28.77 0.39
N PRO A 157 24.71 -29.29 -0.83
CA PRO A 157 24.46 -28.52 -2.05
C PRO A 157 23.05 -27.93 -2.08
N LEU A 158 22.91 -26.81 -2.79
CA LEU A 158 21.61 -26.21 -3.08
C LEU A 158 20.69 -27.25 -3.71
N ASP A 159 19.45 -27.25 -3.24
CA ASP A 159 18.43 -28.15 -3.73
C ASP A 159 17.98 -27.72 -5.13
N THR A 160 18.19 -28.57 -6.14
CA THR A 160 17.84 -28.26 -7.53
C THR A 160 16.37 -28.45 -7.84
N LEU A 161 15.58 -29.05 -6.91
CA LEU A 161 14.14 -29.26 -7.04
C LEU A 161 13.74 -30.10 -8.28
N GLU A 162 14.67 -30.84 -8.87
CA GLU A 162 14.46 -31.66 -10.06
C GLU A 162 13.47 -32.82 -9.83
N ASP A 163 13.32 -33.24 -8.57
CA ASP A 163 12.43 -34.31 -8.15
C ASP A 163 10.96 -33.88 -7.99
N LEU A 164 10.65 -32.59 -8.15
CA LEU A 164 9.27 -32.09 -8.11
C LEU A 164 8.52 -32.48 -9.39
N THR A 165 7.28 -32.92 -9.20
CA THR A 165 6.28 -33.13 -10.27
C THR A 165 5.92 -31.82 -10.97
N MET A 166 5.23 -31.92 -12.11
CA MET A 166 4.77 -30.73 -12.84
C MET A 166 3.80 -29.92 -11.99
N GLU A 167 2.87 -30.60 -11.32
CA GLU A 167 1.83 -30.03 -10.48
C GLU A 167 2.41 -29.26 -9.28
N GLU A 168 3.34 -29.86 -8.54
CA GLU A 168 4.05 -29.21 -7.41
C GLU A 168 4.83 -27.96 -7.87
N ARG A 169 5.38 -27.99 -9.09
CA ARG A 169 6.04 -26.81 -9.68
C ARG A 169 5.05 -25.70 -10.05
N TYR A 170 3.86 -26.04 -10.52
CA TYR A 170 2.83 -25.03 -10.81
C TYR A 170 2.31 -24.38 -9.53
N GLU A 171 2.05 -25.16 -8.48
CA GLU A 171 1.59 -24.64 -7.19
C GLU A 171 2.59 -23.67 -6.54
N LYS A 172 3.89 -23.86 -6.79
CA LYS A 172 4.94 -22.94 -6.31
C LYS A 172 4.81 -21.52 -6.90
N HIS A 173 4.24 -21.38 -8.10
CA HIS A 173 4.19 -20.11 -8.83
C HIS A 173 2.87 -19.32 -8.66
N GLU A 174 1.85 -19.91 -8.02
CA GLU A 174 0.63 -19.17 -7.61
C GLU A 174 0.82 -18.41 -6.31
#